data_AF-K2C9I2-F1
#
_entry.id   AF-K2C9I2-F1
#
_cell.length_a   1.000
_cell.length_b   1.000
_cell.length_c   1.000
_cell.angle_alpha   90.00
_cell.angle_beta   90.00
_cell.angle_gamma   90.00
#
_symmetry.space_group_name_H-M   'P 1'
#
loop_
_entity.id
_entity.type
_entity.pdbx_description
1 polymer ?
#
loop_
_entity_poly.entity_id
_entity_poly.type
_entity_poly.pdbx_seq_one_letter_code
_entity_poly.pdbx_strand_id
1 'polypeptide(L)'
;MLATTFPTGKIIDFKKLQETLSGYKSLRIVQCHGVFDLLHIGHIRHFKEAKRHGDILIVTITPDHYVNKGPGRPHFTATLRAEAIAALDCVDFVIINNWPTAIEAIQQIKPHVYVKGAEYQNSNNDITGKIIDEAEAVRMAGGKVVFTDDITFSSSSLINRFFSPFSEEVDKYLDDFKSKYNINSIFDPLKQAKNLKVLVVGEAIIDIYHFSEVLGKAGKEPTLVAKEQHSKTYAGGVLALANHLSDFCKEIACLTYLGENAEYEDMIRSSLKPNIKMVAIYKNKSPTIVKRRYVEEYLRQKLFEVYEINDDYLDDSQNELLQDYFHSLLANHDLTIVADYGHGLLDENSIKTLTNQAKFLAVNTQANAGNNGFNCISKYPKADFVSIATRELQLNYRQKHLSVPEQLQKLMQEHDYHNVMITCGKNGVYVNKQGESACSAPAFVNTVVDRVGAGDAVFALSAIYSYLNADSEIIAFVGNVVGAEAVGIIGNESYIEKVSLMKHISHLLK
;
A
#
# COMPACT_ATOMS: atom_id res chain seq x y z
N MET A 1 21.41 10.03 -26.02
CA MET A 1 22.41 8.94 -26.05
C MET A 1 23.65 9.43 -25.31
N LEU A 2 23.81 9.06 -24.04
CA LEU A 2 25.04 9.29 -23.29
C LEU A 2 25.83 7.97 -23.33
N ALA A 3 26.99 7.99 -23.98
CA ALA A 3 27.93 6.88 -23.94
C ALA A 3 28.60 6.88 -22.56
N THR A 4 28.21 5.94 -21.70
CA THR A 4 28.90 5.67 -20.44
C THR A 4 30.15 4.84 -20.73
N THR A 5 31.29 5.50 -20.87
CA THR A 5 32.59 4.83 -20.75
C THR A 5 32.81 4.48 -19.28
N PHE A 6 32.63 3.21 -18.96
CA PHE A 6 32.81 2.69 -17.61
C PHE A 6 34.28 2.83 -17.16
N PRO A 7 34.55 3.37 -15.97
CA PRO A 7 35.86 3.31 -15.35
C PRO A 7 36.08 1.87 -14.84
N THR A 8 37.27 1.32 -15.07
CA THR A 8 37.71 -0.08 -14.87
C THR A 8 37.36 -1.03 -16.03
N GLY A 9 38.38 -1.59 -16.68
CA GLY A 9 38.25 -2.55 -17.79
C GLY A 9 37.62 -3.91 -17.42
N LYS A 10 37.06 -4.03 -16.21
CA LYS A 10 36.39 -5.23 -15.70
C LYS A 10 34.89 -5.24 -16.03
N ILE A 11 34.27 -4.08 -16.28
CA ILE A 11 32.86 -4.01 -16.66
C ILE A 11 32.74 -4.26 -18.17
N ILE A 12 32.08 -5.36 -18.54
CA ILE A 12 31.93 -5.78 -19.94
C ILE A 12 30.46 -6.10 -20.26
N ASP A 13 30.11 -6.05 -21.54
CA ASP A 13 28.79 -6.47 -22.03
C ASP A 13 28.81 -7.89 -22.59
N PHE A 14 27.64 -8.49 -22.78
CA PHE A 14 27.52 -9.83 -23.39
C PHE A 14 28.05 -9.90 -24.82
N LYS A 15 28.14 -8.77 -25.55
CA LYS A 15 28.66 -8.76 -26.93
C LYS A 15 30.17 -9.01 -26.95
N LYS A 16 30.90 -8.44 -25.97
CA LYS A 16 32.35 -8.61 -25.80
C LYS A 16 32.71 -9.84 -24.98
N LEU A 17 31.74 -10.52 -24.39
CA LEU A 17 31.97 -11.68 -23.52
C LEU A 17 32.75 -12.79 -24.22
N GLN A 18 32.32 -13.21 -25.43
CA GLN A 18 32.98 -14.31 -26.14
C GLN A 18 34.40 -13.97 -26.57
N GLU A 19 34.63 -12.73 -27.01
CA GLU A 19 35.98 -12.22 -27.33
C GLU A 19 36.86 -12.24 -26.08
N THR A 20 36.35 -11.74 -24.96
CA THR A 20 37.07 -11.71 -23.68
C THR A 20 37.40 -13.12 -23.19
N LEU A 21 36.43 -14.04 -23.19
CA LEU A 21 36.60 -15.41 -22.72
C LEU A 21 37.44 -16.28 -23.67
N SER A 22 37.58 -15.89 -24.94
CA SER A 22 38.41 -16.62 -25.90
C SER A 22 39.89 -16.70 -25.48
N GLY A 23 40.37 -15.70 -24.73
CA GLY A 23 41.72 -15.67 -24.16
C GLY A 23 41.89 -16.56 -22.92
N TYR A 24 40.81 -17.14 -22.40
CA TYR A 24 40.78 -17.85 -21.12
C TYR A 24 40.20 -19.27 -21.21
N LYS A 25 40.25 -19.89 -22.41
CA LYS A 25 39.65 -21.21 -22.68
C LYS A 25 40.14 -22.35 -21.77
N SER A 26 41.33 -22.23 -21.17
CA SER A 26 41.90 -23.22 -20.24
C SER A 26 41.63 -22.92 -18.77
N LEU A 27 40.98 -21.79 -18.46
CA LEU A 27 40.76 -21.31 -17.10
C LEU A 27 39.36 -21.67 -16.60
N ARG A 28 39.28 -21.94 -15.29
CA ARG A 28 38.04 -22.30 -14.63
C ARG A 28 37.23 -21.07 -14.29
N ILE A 29 36.16 -20.84 -15.06
CA ILE A 29 35.22 -19.74 -14.87
C ILE A 29 34.26 -20.02 -13.72
N VAL A 30 34.16 -19.06 -12.79
CA VAL A 30 33.20 -18.99 -11.68
C VAL A 30 32.23 -17.85 -11.95
N GLN A 31 30.95 -18.06 -11.64
CA GLN A 31 29.93 -17.02 -11.74
C GLN A 31 29.17 -16.83 -10.41
N CYS A 32 28.97 -15.58 -10.02
CA CYS A 32 27.99 -15.16 -9.01
C CYS A 32 26.90 -14.31 -9.66
N HIS A 33 25.65 -14.40 -9.19
CA HIS A 33 24.55 -13.57 -9.66
C HIS A 33 23.71 -13.00 -8.52
N GLY A 34 23.31 -11.74 -8.65
CA GLY A 34 22.36 -11.14 -7.71
C GLY A 34 22.11 -9.66 -7.92
N VAL A 35 21.33 -9.09 -7.00
CA VAL A 35 21.05 -7.65 -6.96
C VAL A 35 22.22 -6.88 -6.36
N PHE A 36 22.85 -7.36 -5.28
CA PHE A 36 23.99 -6.68 -4.64
C PHE A 36 23.78 -5.17 -4.42
N ASP A 37 22.65 -4.81 -3.80
CA ASP A 37 22.18 -3.42 -3.72
C ASP A 37 23.18 -2.50 -3.01
N LEU A 38 23.42 -2.76 -1.73
CA LEU A 38 24.51 -2.12 -0.96
C LEU A 38 25.65 -3.12 -0.83
N LEU A 39 26.85 -2.75 -1.30
CA LEU A 39 28.05 -3.54 -1.12
C LEU A 39 28.50 -3.48 0.35
N HIS A 40 28.74 -4.65 0.95
CA HIS A 40 29.16 -4.78 2.35
C HIS A 40 30.09 -5.98 2.52
N ILE A 41 30.63 -6.16 3.74
CA ILE A 41 31.63 -7.20 4.03
C ILE A 41 31.17 -8.61 3.69
N GLY A 42 29.89 -8.93 3.90
CA GLY A 42 29.29 -10.21 3.48
C GLY A 42 29.47 -10.50 1.99
N HIS A 43 29.17 -9.56 1.10
CA HIS A 43 29.39 -9.73 -0.35
C HIS A 43 30.88 -9.87 -0.69
N ILE A 44 31.76 -9.09 -0.05
CA ILE A 44 33.20 -9.16 -0.30
C ILE A 44 33.75 -10.54 0.09
N ARG A 45 33.31 -11.09 1.23
CA ARG A 45 33.68 -12.44 1.66
C ARG A 45 33.12 -13.51 0.73
N HIS A 46 31.84 -13.39 0.35
CA HIS A 46 31.19 -14.26 -0.63
C HIS A 46 31.95 -14.30 -1.97
N PHE A 47 32.34 -13.15 -2.53
CA PHE A 47 33.12 -13.10 -3.77
C PHE A 47 34.54 -13.64 -3.60
N LYS A 48 35.21 -13.38 -2.47
CA LYS A 48 36.52 -13.96 -2.18
C LYS A 48 36.48 -15.48 -2.07
N GLU A 49 35.42 -16.03 -1.49
CA GLU A 49 35.20 -17.46 -1.42
C GLU A 49 34.86 -18.04 -2.80
N ALA A 50 33.96 -17.41 -3.54
CA ALA A 50 33.64 -17.79 -4.91
C ALA A 50 34.88 -17.88 -5.81
N LYS A 51 35.76 -16.87 -5.73
CA LYS A 51 37.03 -16.83 -6.46
C LYS A 51 37.94 -18.02 -6.16
N ARG A 52 37.85 -18.68 -4.99
CA ARG A 52 38.65 -19.89 -4.68
C ARG A 52 38.24 -21.12 -5.49
N HIS A 53 37.06 -21.10 -6.11
CA HIS A 53 36.55 -22.23 -6.88
C HIS A 53 36.95 -22.21 -8.36
N GLY A 54 37.75 -21.22 -8.79
CA GLY A 54 38.29 -21.17 -10.15
C GLY A 54 39.27 -20.02 -10.35
N ASP A 55 39.58 -19.75 -11.60
CA ASP A 55 40.62 -18.80 -12.00
C ASP A 55 40.05 -17.44 -12.39
N ILE A 56 38.79 -17.40 -12.84
CA ILE A 56 38.09 -16.16 -13.25
C ILE A 56 36.74 -16.11 -12.53
N LEU A 57 36.48 -15.02 -11.82
CA LEU A 57 35.19 -14.70 -11.23
C LEU A 57 34.48 -13.63 -12.07
N ILE A 58 33.32 -14.01 -12.57
CA ILE A 58 32.38 -13.13 -13.28
C ILE A 58 31.18 -12.89 -12.38
N VAL A 59 30.88 -11.62 -12.08
CA VAL A 59 29.68 -11.26 -11.31
C VAL A 59 28.64 -10.67 -12.24
N THR A 60 27.44 -11.27 -12.29
CA THR A 60 26.33 -10.75 -13.08
C THR A 60 25.28 -10.07 -12.20
N ILE A 61 24.79 -8.91 -12.64
CA ILE A 61 23.96 -8.02 -11.83
C ILE A 61 22.53 -7.95 -12.38
N THR A 62 21.52 -8.10 -11.51
CA THR A 62 20.11 -7.92 -11.90
C THR A 62 19.82 -6.45 -12.25
N PRO A 63 19.16 -6.15 -13.40
CA PRO A 63 18.78 -4.80 -13.81
C PRO A 63 17.76 -4.16 -12.87
N ASP A 64 17.80 -2.84 -12.75
CA ASP A 64 16.97 -2.07 -11.80
C ASP A 64 15.48 -2.38 -11.95
N HIS A 65 14.96 -2.40 -13.18
CA HIS A 65 13.54 -2.65 -13.47
C HIS A 65 13.06 -4.08 -13.18
N TYR A 66 13.97 -5.02 -12.92
CA TYR A 66 13.64 -6.39 -12.51
C TYR A 66 13.83 -6.62 -11.00
N VAL A 67 14.28 -5.63 -10.24
CA VAL A 67 14.44 -5.75 -8.79
C VAL A 67 13.08 -5.57 -8.10
N ASN A 68 12.64 -6.59 -7.36
CA ASN A 68 11.40 -6.56 -6.60
C ASN A 68 11.68 -6.76 -5.11
N LYS A 69 12.35 -5.77 -4.49
CA LYS A 69 12.77 -5.81 -3.07
C LYS A 69 12.01 -4.82 -2.16
N GLY A 70 10.95 -4.21 -2.66
CA GLY A 70 10.14 -3.20 -1.97
C GLY A 70 10.17 -1.83 -2.69
N PRO A 71 9.29 -0.89 -2.32
CA PRO A 71 9.27 0.45 -2.88
C PRO A 71 10.64 1.16 -2.75
N GLY A 72 11.07 1.86 -3.79
CA GLY A 72 12.35 2.58 -3.79
C GLY A 72 13.61 1.69 -3.87
N ARG A 73 13.47 0.39 -4.18
CA ARG A 73 14.60 -0.54 -4.39
C ARG A 73 14.80 -0.85 -5.88
N PRO A 74 16.05 -1.02 -6.36
CA PRO A 74 17.31 -0.92 -5.61
C PRO A 74 17.66 0.55 -5.29
N HIS A 75 18.43 0.79 -4.23
CA HIS A 75 18.87 2.15 -3.90
C HIS A 75 19.98 2.63 -4.83
N PHE A 76 20.81 1.71 -5.30
CA PHE A 76 21.89 2.00 -6.24
C PHE A 76 21.55 1.44 -7.62
N THR A 77 21.75 2.26 -8.65
CA THR A 77 21.51 1.84 -10.04
C THR A 77 22.43 0.69 -10.43
N ALA A 78 22.04 -0.09 -11.44
CA ALA A 78 22.82 -1.23 -11.92
C ALA A 78 24.26 -0.84 -12.29
N THR A 79 24.44 0.37 -12.84
CA THR A 79 25.76 0.96 -13.15
C THR A 79 26.59 1.17 -11.90
N LEU A 80 26.05 1.82 -10.87
CA LEU A 80 26.78 2.09 -9.61
C LEU A 80 27.13 0.79 -8.89
N ARG A 81 26.21 -0.17 -8.88
CA ARG A 81 26.46 -1.51 -8.33
C ARG A 81 27.58 -2.23 -9.08
N ALA A 82 27.60 -2.12 -10.41
CA ALA A 82 28.65 -2.69 -11.24
C ALA A 82 30.03 -2.08 -10.95
N GLU A 83 30.10 -0.76 -10.84
CA GLU A 83 31.34 -0.04 -10.49
C GLU A 83 31.86 -0.46 -9.11
N ALA A 84 30.99 -0.53 -8.11
CA ALA A 84 31.37 -0.94 -6.76
C ALA A 84 31.93 -2.38 -6.72
N ILE A 85 31.33 -3.31 -7.47
CA ILE A 85 31.78 -4.70 -7.53
C ILE A 85 33.07 -4.81 -8.35
N ALA A 86 33.19 -4.09 -9.47
CA ALA A 86 34.37 -4.10 -10.32
C ALA A 86 35.63 -3.57 -9.59
N ALA A 87 35.45 -2.67 -8.62
CA ALA A 87 36.53 -2.18 -7.77
C ALA A 87 37.15 -3.26 -6.87
N LEU A 88 36.51 -4.44 -6.71
CA LEU A 88 37.05 -5.53 -5.89
C LEU A 88 38.15 -6.31 -6.62
N ASP A 89 39.29 -6.49 -5.98
CA ASP A 89 40.43 -7.23 -6.55
C ASP A 89 40.10 -8.69 -6.90
N CYS A 90 39.21 -9.32 -6.14
CA CYS A 90 38.81 -10.72 -6.35
C CYS A 90 37.84 -10.92 -7.53
N VAL A 91 37.31 -9.85 -8.11
CA VAL A 91 36.37 -9.91 -9.25
C VAL A 91 37.12 -9.54 -10.52
N ASP A 92 37.07 -10.40 -11.54
CA ASP A 92 37.74 -10.16 -12.82
C ASP A 92 36.83 -9.46 -13.81
N PHE A 93 35.56 -9.86 -13.86
CA PHE A 93 34.57 -9.24 -14.75
C PHE A 93 33.22 -9.01 -14.09
N VAL A 94 32.55 -7.94 -14.48
CA VAL A 94 31.20 -7.59 -14.06
C VAL A 94 30.33 -7.36 -15.28
N ILE A 95 29.13 -7.93 -15.29
CA ILE A 95 28.18 -7.83 -16.40
C ILE A 95 26.81 -7.46 -15.85
N ILE A 96 26.22 -6.37 -16.35
CA ILE A 96 24.82 -6.05 -16.07
C ILE A 96 23.97 -6.96 -16.95
N ASN A 97 23.04 -7.69 -16.33
CA ASN A 97 22.23 -8.67 -17.03
C ASN A 97 21.22 -8.00 -17.98
N ASN A 98 20.67 -8.73 -18.95
CA ASN A 98 19.55 -8.23 -19.78
C ASN A 98 18.20 -8.83 -19.37
N TRP A 99 18.23 -9.85 -18.52
CA TRP A 99 17.08 -10.70 -18.19
C TRP A 99 16.74 -10.64 -16.70
N PRO A 100 15.49 -11.00 -16.33
CA PRO A 100 15.04 -11.02 -14.95
C PRO A 100 15.69 -12.13 -14.10
N THR A 101 16.34 -13.12 -14.71
CA THR A 101 16.95 -14.28 -14.04
C THR A 101 18.39 -14.50 -14.51
N ALA A 102 19.16 -15.33 -13.81
CA ALA A 102 20.52 -15.66 -14.23
C ALA A 102 20.60 -16.64 -15.40
N ILE A 103 19.50 -17.28 -15.81
CA ILE A 103 19.47 -18.44 -16.71
C ILE A 103 20.19 -18.15 -18.03
N GLU A 104 19.81 -17.07 -18.70
CA GLU A 104 20.38 -16.68 -19.98
C GLU A 104 21.86 -16.26 -19.84
N ALA A 105 22.20 -15.60 -18.72
CA ALA A 105 23.59 -15.27 -18.42
C ALA A 105 24.45 -16.52 -18.25
N ILE A 106 23.93 -17.53 -17.54
CA ILE A 106 24.59 -18.83 -17.36
C ILE A 106 24.79 -19.52 -18.71
N GLN A 107 23.80 -19.51 -19.60
CA GLN A 107 23.91 -20.13 -20.92
C GLN A 107 24.97 -19.46 -21.81
N GLN A 108 25.16 -18.15 -21.68
CA GLN A 108 26.18 -17.42 -22.45
C GLN A 108 27.58 -17.55 -21.85
N ILE A 109 27.70 -17.49 -20.51
CA ILE A 109 28.97 -17.57 -19.79
C ILE A 109 29.50 -19.00 -19.74
N LYS A 110 28.60 -19.98 -19.61
CA LYS A 110 28.88 -21.40 -19.36
C LYS A 110 29.88 -21.59 -18.21
N PRO A 111 29.53 -21.15 -16.98
CA PRO A 111 30.45 -21.21 -15.85
C PRO A 111 30.75 -22.68 -15.48
N HIS A 112 31.98 -22.96 -15.09
CA HIS A 112 32.35 -24.25 -14.51
C HIS A 112 31.82 -24.39 -13.08
N VAL A 113 31.70 -23.26 -12.37
CA VAL A 113 31.14 -23.19 -11.02
C VAL A 113 30.21 -21.99 -10.91
N TYR A 114 28.99 -22.20 -10.44
CA TYR A 114 28.04 -21.15 -10.12
C TYR A 114 27.89 -21.07 -8.60
N VAL A 115 28.25 -19.94 -8.01
CA VAL A 115 28.36 -19.78 -6.56
C VAL A 115 27.20 -18.94 -6.03
N LYS A 116 26.51 -19.46 -5.02
CA LYS A 116 25.37 -18.84 -4.31
C LYS A 116 25.67 -18.69 -2.82
N GLY A 117 24.98 -17.76 -2.16
CA GLY A 117 25.07 -17.58 -0.71
C GLY A 117 24.43 -18.73 0.07
N ALA A 118 24.84 -18.92 1.34
CA ALA A 118 24.34 -19.98 2.23
C ALA A 118 22.81 -19.94 2.38
N GLU A 119 22.21 -18.76 2.29
CA GLU A 119 20.77 -18.52 2.45
C GLU A 119 19.92 -19.23 1.39
N TYR A 120 20.53 -19.71 0.30
CA TYR A 120 19.88 -20.42 -0.79
C TYR A 120 20.05 -21.95 -0.73
N GLN A 121 20.66 -22.50 0.34
CA GLN A 121 20.78 -23.94 0.54
C GLN A 121 19.44 -24.63 0.83
N ASN A 122 18.47 -23.92 1.41
CA ASN A 122 17.14 -24.45 1.73
C ASN A 122 16.10 -24.07 0.66
N SER A 123 15.68 -25.05 -0.15
CA SER A 123 14.69 -24.88 -1.22
C SER A 123 13.32 -24.39 -0.74
N ASN A 124 12.96 -24.60 0.53
CA ASN A 124 11.70 -24.15 1.13
C ASN A 124 11.56 -22.63 1.31
N ASN A 125 12.64 -21.86 1.18
CA ASN A 125 12.61 -20.38 1.25
C ASN A 125 12.51 -19.70 -0.13
N ASP A 126 12.48 -20.48 -1.22
CA ASP A 126 12.32 -19.96 -2.58
C ASP A 126 10.85 -19.86 -2.96
N ILE A 127 10.25 -18.71 -2.66
CA ILE A 127 8.87 -18.38 -3.06
C ILE A 127 8.72 -18.33 -4.59
N THR A 128 9.81 -18.27 -5.36
CA THR A 128 9.78 -18.04 -6.82
C THR A 128 10.03 -19.28 -7.68
N GLY A 129 10.55 -20.38 -7.12
CA GLY A 129 10.90 -21.61 -7.85
C GLY A 129 12.11 -21.50 -8.80
N LYS A 130 12.72 -20.32 -8.91
CA LYS A 130 13.73 -20.00 -9.93
C LYS A 130 15.12 -20.57 -9.64
N ILE A 131 15.38 -20.99 -8.40
CA ILE A 131 16.70 -21.57 -8.03
C ILE A 131 16.90 -22.93 -8.70
N ILE A 132 15.81 -23.70 -8.89
CA ILE A 132 15.86 -25.00 -9.56
C ILE A 132 16.22 -24.80 -11.04
N ASP A 133 15.59 -23.82 -11.69
CA ASP A 133 15.84 -23.50 -13.10
C ASP A 133 17.29 -23.02 -13.34
N GLU A 134 17.83 -22.20 -12.44
CA GLU A 134 19.24 -21.77 -12.50
C GLU A 134 20.20 -22.96 -12.31
N ALA A 135 19.92 -23.86 -11.36
CA ALA A 135 20.74 -25.04 -11.14
C ALA A 135 20.73 -26.00 -12.34
N GLU A 136 19.57 -26.15 -12.99
CA GLU A 136 19.46 -26.93 -14.22
C GLU A 136 20.24 -26.28 -15.37
N ALA A 137 20.13 -24.97 -15.55
CA ALA A 137 20.89 -24.25 -16.57
C ALA A 137 22.40 -24.42 -16.40
N VAL A 138 22.91 -24.38 -15.16
CA VAL A 138 24.33 -24.62 -14.85
C VAL A 138 24.73 -26.05 -15.22
N ARG A 139 23.90 -27.05 -14.87
CA ARG A 139 24.15 -28.46 -15.20
C ARG A 139 24.18 -28.69 -16.72
N MET A 140 23.24 -28.10 -17.46
CA MET A 140 23.20 -28.18 -18.93
C MET A 140 24.42 -27.51 -19.58
N ALA A 141 24.97 -26.47 -18.94
CA ALA A 141 26.22 -25.84 -19.36
C ALA A 141 27.48 -26.62 -18.96
N GLY A 142 27.35 -27.75 -18.26
CA GLY A 142 28.48 -28.58 -17.79
C GLY A 142 29.15 -28.11 -16.50
N GLY A 143 28.54 -27.14 -15.80
CA GLY A 143 29.02 -26.60 -14.54
C GLY A 143 28.42 -27.29 -13.31
N LYS A 144 28.80 -26.81 -12.12
CA LYS A 144 28.22 -27.22 -10.84
C LYS A 144 27.85 -26.02 -9.97
N VAL A 145 26.85 -26.19 -9.11
CA VAL A 145 26.46 -25.18 -8.11
C VAL A 145 27.25 -25.41 -6.82
N VAL A 146 27.73 -24.33 -6.19
CA VAL A 146 28.40 -24.34 -4.88
C VAL A 146 27.79 -23.26 -4.01
N PHE A 147 27.68 -23.52 -2.71
CA PHE A 147 27.19 -22.57 -1.73
C PHE A 147 28.35 -22.14 -0.83
N THR A 148 28.42 -20.85 -0.50
CA THR A 148 29.41 -20.32 0.44
C THR A 148 28.96 -20.50 1.88
N ASP A 149 29.89 -20.69 2.82
CA ASP A 149 29.58 -20.94 4.25
C ASP A 149 29.81 -19.71 5.17
N ASP A 150 30.23 -18.56 4.62
CA ASP A 150 30.52 -17.34 5.41
C ASP A 150 29.26 -16.55 5.83
N ILE A 151 29.44 -15.60 6.75
CA ILE A 151 28.37 -14.79 7.34
C ILE A 151 27.60 -14.02 6.27
N THR A 152 26.31 -14.33 6.15
CA THR A 152 25.39 -13.66 5.23
C THR A 152 24.76 -12.45 5.90
N PHE A 153 25.13 -11.26 5.46
CA PHE A 153 24.35 -10.05 5.71
C PHE A 153 23.45 -9.79 4.50
N SER A 154 22.18 -9.46 4.72
CA SER A 154 21.34 -8.93 3.64
C SER A 154 21.57 -7.43 3.55
N SER A 155 21.84 -6.90 2.35
CA SER A 155 21.86 -5.44 2.11
C SER A 155 20.61 -4.76 2.65
N SER A 156 19.44 -5.41 2.57
CA SER A 156 18.20 -4.88 3.11
C SER A 156 18.25 -4.74 4.63
N SER A 157 18.78 -5.73 5.35
CA SER A 157 18.92 -5.66 6.81
C SER A 157 19.91 -4.57 7.23
N LEU A 158 21.04 -4.42 6.53
CA LEU A 158 22.02 -3.36 6.85
C LEU A 158 21.48 -1.95 6.54
N ILE A 159 20.77 -1.80 5.42
CA ILE A 159 20.11 -0.53 5.08
C ILE A 159 19.03 -0.21 6.10
N ASN A 160 18.14 -1.15 6.41
CA ASN A 160 17.10 -0.96 7.41
C ASN A 160 17.68 -0.63 8.78
N ARG A 161 18.82 -1.23 9.15
CA ARG A 161 19.44 -1.05 10.48
C ARG A 161 20.26 0.23 10.64
N PHE A 162 21.00 0.64 9.60
CA PHE A 162 21.97 1.75 9.71
C PHE A 162 21.61 2.98 8.87
N PHE A 163 20.68 2.82 7.94
CA PHE A 163 20.18 3.87 7.04
C PHE A 163 18.65 3.87 7.05
N SER A 164 18.03 3.48 8.18
CA SER A 164 16.57 3.52 8.32
C SER A 164 16.10 4.90 7.90
N PRO A 165 15.15 5.01 6.96
CA PRO A 165 14.52 6.28 6.68
C PRO A 165 13.66 6.74 7.88
N PHE A 166 13.37 5.84 8.83
CA PHE A 166 12.46 6.11 9.93
C PHE A 166 13.14 6.81 11.11
N SER A 167 12.33 7.42 11.97
CA SER A 167 12.81 7.99 13.24
C SER A 167 13.17 6.88 14.24
N GLU A 168 14.00 7.20 15.24
CA GLU A 168 14.32 6.28 16.34
C GLU A 168 13.06 5.74 17.05
N GLU A 169 12.00 6.55 17.12
CA GLU A 169 10.70 6.16 17.67
C GLU A 169 10.05 5.03 16.87
N VAL A 170 10.06 5.14 15.53
CA VAL A 170 9.48 4.12 14.64
C VAL A 170 10.33 2.86 14.64
N ASP A 171 11.65 2.98 14.60
CA ASP A 171 12.55 1.82 14.65
C ASP A 171 12.35 1.03 15.95
N LYS A 172 12.28 1.73 17.10
CA LYS A 172 11.99 1.11 18.39
C LYS A 172 10.62 0.43 18.40
N TYR A 173 9.59 1.10 17.87
CA TYR A 173 8.26 0.51 17.77
C TYR A 173 8.27 -0.78 16.93
N LEU A 174 8.95 -0.78 15.77
CA LEU A 174 9.03 -1.94 14.91
C LEU A 174 9.77 -3.11 15.58
N ASP A 175 10.85 -2.83 16.31
CA ASP A 175 11.59 -3.85 17.05
C ASP A 175 10.76 -4.46 18.18
N ASP A 176 10.07 -3.64 18.96
CA ASP A 176 9.14 -4.10 20.00
C ASP A 176 8.00 -4.94 19.37
N PHE A 177 7.44 -4.50 18.25
CA PHE A 177 6.38 -5.21 17.54
C PHE A 177 6.85 -6.57 16.99
N LYS A 178 8.04 -6.62 16.37
CA LYS A 178 8.69 -7.86 15.89
C LYS A 178 8.95 -8.87 17.00
N SER A 179 9.19 -8.40 18.23
CA SER A 179 9.41 -9.29 19.38
C SER A 179 8.12 -9.99 19.85
N LYS A 180 6.95 -9.38 19.60
CA LYS A 180 5.65 -9.86 20.04
C LYS A 180 4.91 -10.68 18.98
N TYR A 181 4.97 -10.26 17.72
CA TYR A 181 4.18 -10.86 16.64
C TYR A 181 5.06 -11.48 15.57
N ASN A 182 4.63 -12.64 15.08
CA ASN A 182 5.20 -13.23 13.87
C ASN A 182 4.39 -12.77 12.64
N ILE A 183 4.99 -12.93 11.46
CA ILE A 183 4.37 -12.48 10.20
C ILE A 183 3.04 -13.20 9.87
N ASN A 184 2.86 -14.45 10.33
CA ASN A 184 1.63 -15.19 10.09
C ASN A 184 0.45 -14.62 10.88
N SER A 185 0.67 -14.13 12.10
CA SER A 185 -0.35 -13.44 12.90
C SER A 185 -0.96 -12.24 12.14
N ILE A 186 -0.21 -11.64 11.23
CA ILE A 186 -0.64 -10.49 10.41
C ILE A 186 -1.24 -10.98 9.08
N PHE A 187 -0.65 -12.00 8.46
CA PHE A 187 -1.11 -12.49 7.15
C PHE A 187 -2.32 -13.40 7.20
N ASP A 188 -2.54 -14.11 8.30
CA ASP A 188 -3.64 -15.06 8.41
C ASP A 188 -5.02 -14.38 8.38
N PRO A 189 -5.24 -13.22 9.03
CA PRO A 189 -6.46 -12.43 8.80
C PRO A 189 -6.68 -12.10 7.32
N LEU A 190 -5.65 -11.63 6.60
CA LEU A 190 -5.78 -11.33 5.16
C LEU A 190 -6.10 -12.59 4.34
N LYS A 191 -5.58 -13.75 4.71
CA LYS A 191 -5.89 -15.02 4.02
C LYS A 191 -7.33 -15.44 4.27
N GLN A 192 -7.82 -15.34 5.50
CA GLN A 192 -9.19 -15.67 5.89
C GLN A 192 -10.22 -14.73 5.25
N ALA A 193 -9.87 -13.45 5.08
CA ALA A 193 -10.70 -12.43 4.44
C ALA A 193 -11.19 -12.84 3.04
N LYS A 194 -10.46 -13.70 2.31
CA LYS A 194 -10.81 -14.18 0.97
C LYS A 194 -12.17 -14.86 0.88
N ASN A 195 -12.73 -15.30 2.00
CA ASN A 195 -14.04 -15.96 2.04
C ASN A 195 -15.18 -15.01 2.42
N LEU A 196 -14.88 -13.78 2.85
CA LEU A 196 -15.89 -12.84 3.38
C LEU A 196 -16.75 -12.24 2.28
N LYS A 197 -18.04 -12.14 2.58
CA LYS A 197 -18.99 -11.31 1.86
C LYS A 197 -19.14 -9.99 2.60
N VAL A 198 -18.78 -8.89 1.96
CA VAL A 198 -18.78 -7.56 2.58
C VAL A 198 -19.89 -6.70 1.96
N LEU A 199 -20.71 -6.09 2.80
CA LEU A 199 -21.60 -5.01 2.40
C LEU A 199 -20.91 -3.69 2.72
N VAL A 200 -20.76 -2.83 1.72
CA VAL A 200 -20.31 -1.47 1.90
C VAL A 200 -21.48 -0.53 1.68
N VAL A 201 -21.71 0.41 2.59
CA VAL A 201 -22.80 1.39 2.53
C VAL A 201 -22.21 2.78 2.69
N GLY A 202 -22.63 3.72 1.84
CA GLY A 202 -22.14 5.09 1.89
C GLY A 202 -22.41 5.83 0.59
N GLU A 203 -22.03 7.09 0.54
CA GLU A 203 -22.24 7.92 -0.64
C GLU A 203 -21.14 7.71 -1.70
N ALA A 204 -21.56 7.53 -2.96
CA ALA A 204 -20.69 7.61 -4.13
C ALA A 204 -20.32 9.07 -4.38
N ILE A 205 -19.01 9.33 -4.52
CA ILE A 205 -18.47 10.66 -4.73
C ILE A 205 -17.62 10.64 -6.00
N ILE A 206 -17.84 11.57 -6.91
CA ILE A 206 -17.00 11.75 -8.09
C ILE A 206 -15.96 12.83 -7.78
N ASP A 207 -14.69 12.42 -7.75
CA ASP A 207 -13.57 13.32 -7.51
C ASP A 207 -12.98 13.78 -8.85
N ILE A 208 -13.13 15.06 -9.19
CA ILE A 208 -12.59 15.63 -10.43
C ILE A 208 -11.43 16.56 -10.09
N TYR A 209 -10.25 16.25 -10.60
CA TYR A 209 -9.04 17.06 -10.45
C TYR A 209 -8.82 17.86 -11.72
N HIS A 210 -8.88 19.18 -11.63
CA HIS A 210 -8.48 20.11 -12.69
C HIS A 210 -7.07 20.60 -12.38
N PHE A 211 -6.11 20.15 -13.18
CA PHE A 211 -4.72 20.55 -13.05
C PHE A 211 -4.47 21.80 -13.88
N SER A 212 -3.99 22.85 -13.20
CA SER A 212 -3.93 24.20 -13.75
C SER A 212 -2.57 24.84 -13.52
N GLU A 213 -2.14 25.65 -14.47
CA GLU A 213 -0.97 26.53 -14.34
C GLU A 213 -1.44 27.88 -13.81
N VAL A 214 -0.83 28.37 -12.73
CA VAL A 214 -1.16 29.69 -12.17
C VAL A 214 -0.54 30.80 -13.02
N LEU A 215 -1.37 31.66 -13.59
CA LEU A 215 -0.95 32.80 -14.43
C LEU A 215 -0.63 34.05 -13.60
N GLY A 216 -1.15 34.14 -12.37
CA GLY A 216 -0.96 35.28 -11.48
C GLY A 216 -2.27 35.94 -11.07
N LYS A 217 -2.24 37.24 -10.81
CA LYS A 217 -3.41 38.01 -10.34
C LYS A 217 -4.27 38.49 -11.50
N ALA A 218 -5.60 38.45 -11.33
CA ALA A 218 -6.52 39.09 -12.25
C ALA A 218 -6.25 40.61 -12.36
N GLY A 219 -6.47 41.17 -13.55
CA GLY A 219 -6.21 42.59 -13.82
C GLY A 219 -7.13 43.55 -13.05
N LYS A 220 -8.38 43.15 -12.81
CA LYS A 220 -9.43 44.01 -12.21
C LYS A 220 -9.85 43.60 -10.80
N GLU A 221 -9.47 42.41 -10.35
CA GLU A 221 -9.86 41.84 -9.06
C GLU A 221 -8.63 41.26 -8.34
N PRO A 222 -8.65 41.12 -7.00
CA PRO A 222 -7.59 40.48 -6.24
C PRO A 222 -7.73 38.95 -6.25
N THR A 223 -8.10 38.37 -7.39
CA THR A 223 -8.33 36.93 -7.55
C THR A 223 -7.17 36.27 -8.29
N LEU A 224 -6.91 35.00 -7.97
CA LEU A 224 -5.92 34.18 -8.66
C LEU A 224 -6.50 33.70 -9.99
N VAL A 225 -5.74 33.84 -11.07
CA VAL A 225 -6.09 33.30 -12.39
C VAL A 225 -5.23 32.09 -12.66
N ALA A 226 -5.87 30.97 -13.01
CA ALA A 226 -5.21 29.75 -13.41
C ALA A 226 -5.77 29.28 -14.75
N LYS A 227 -4.91 28.72 -15.60
CA LYS A 227 -5.28 28.10 -16.86
C LYS A 227 -5.30 26.59 -16.70
N GLU A 228 -6.45 25.97 -16.96
CA GLU A 228 -6.55 24.51 -16.97
C GLU A 228 -5.65 23.91 -18.06
N GLN A 229 -4.89 22.89 -17.68
CA GLN A 229 -4.03 22.12 -18.58
C GLN A 229 -4.71 20.80 -18.95
N HIS A 230 -5.17 20.06 -17.94
CA HIS A 230 -5.89 18.80 -18.11
C HIS A 230 -6.73 18.50 -16.87
N SER A 231 -7.64 17.53 -16.99
CA SER A 231 -8.42 17.02 -15.87
C SER A 231 -8.38 15.50 -15.78
N LYS A 232 -8.54 15.00 -14.55
CA LYS A 232 -8.69 13.58 -14.24
C LYS A 232 -9.93 13.38 -13.36
N THR A 233 -10.70 12.33 -13.64
CA THR A 233 -11.92 12.00 -12.91
C THR A 233 -11.77 10.63 -12.28
N TYR A 234 -12.14 10.53 -11.00
CA TYR A 234 -12.03 9.30 -10.22
C TYR A 234 -13.35 8.98 -9.50
N ALA A 235 -13.63 7.68 -9.38
CA ALA A 235 -14.65 7.17 -8.47
C ALA A 235 -14.09 7.17 -7.03
N GLY A 236 -14.73 7.94 -6.16
CA GLY A 236 -14.37 8.13 -4.75
C GLY A 236 -15.52 7.82 -3.81
N GLY A 237 -15.35 8.22 -2.54
CA GLY A 237 -16.27 7.86 -1.47
C GLY A 237 -16.35 6.35 -1.28
N VAL A 238 -17.58 5.84 -1.13
CA VAL A 238 -17.84 4.42 -0.92
C VAL A 238 -17.30 3.51 -2.05
N LEU A 239 -17.19 4.05 -3.27
CA LEU A 239 -16.70 3.32 -4.45
C LEU A 239 -15.20 2.99 -4.33
N ALA A 240 -14.40 3.95 -3.87
CA ALA A 240 -12.98 3.73 -3.62
C ALA A 240 -12.76 2.74 -2.48
N LEU A 241 -13.57 2.85 -1.42
CA LEU A 241 -13.56 1.90 -0.30
C LEU A 241 -13.84 0.47 -0.79
N ALA A 242 -14.88 0.27 -1.59
CA ALA A 242 -15.20 -1.03 -2.18
C ALA A 242 -14.05 -1.57 -3.04
N ASN A 243 -13.40 -0.72 -3.83
CA ASN A 243 -12.24 -1.12 -4.65
C ASN A 243 -11.02 -1.52 -3.79
N HIS A 244 -10.77 -0.88 -2.64
CA HIS A 244 -9.73 -1.30 -1.70
C HIS A 244 -9.96 -2.71 -1.12
N LEU A 245 -11.22 -3.13 -0.99
CA LEU A 245 -11.57 -4.45 -0.43
C LEU A 245 -11.51 -5.58 -1.47
N SER A 246 -11.55 -5.24 -2.76
CA SER A 246 -11.74 -6.20 -3.86
C SER A 246 -10.72 -7.34 -3.88
N ASP A 247 -9.44 -7.05 -3.66
CA ASP A 247 -8.37 -8.07 -3.70
C ASP A 247 -8.29 -8.91 -2.40
N PHE A 248 -9.06 -8.51 -1.37
CA PHE A 248 -9.04 -9.14 -0.05
C PHE A 248 -10.26 -10.02 0.20
N CYS A 249 -11.43 -9.67 -0.35
CA CYS A 249 -12.72 -10.28 -0.05
C CYS A 249 -13.28 -11.09 -1.21
N LYS A 250 -14.20 -12.02 -0.92
CA LYS A 250 -14.83 -12.87 -1.93
C LYS A 250 -15.76 -12.08 -2.84
N GLU A 251 -16.66 -11.34 -2.21
CA GLU A 251 -17.78 -10.65 -2.84
C GLU A 251 -18.05 -9.37 -2.06
N ILE A 252 -18.29 -8.28 -2.78
CA ILE A 252 -18.57 -6.97 -2.19
C ILE A 252 -19.88 -6.45 -2.79
N ALA A 253 -20.89 -6.24 -1.97
CA ALA A 253 -22.03 -5.42 -2.35
C ALA A 253 -21.75 -3.96 -1.97
N CYS A 254 -21.97 -3.02 -2.87
CA CYS A 254 -21.77 -1.59 -2.62
C CYS A 254 -23.12 -0.88 -2.77
N LEU A 255 -23.74 -0.51 -1.65
CA LEU A 255 -25.02 0.19 -1.60
C LEU A 255 -24.78 1.70 -1.46
N THR A 256 -25.25 2.45 -2.46
CA THR A 256 -25.06 3.90 -2.57
C THR A 256 -26.29 4.57 -3.15
N TYR A 257 -26.30 5.91 -3.20
CA TYR A 257 -27.12 6.64 -4.15
C TYR A 257 -26.29 7.24 -5.29
N LEU A 258 -26.95 7.50 -6.42
CA LEU A 258 -26.52 8.35 -7.54
C LEU A 258 -27.57 9.45 -7.76
N GLY A 259 -27.24 10.44 -8.59
CA GLY A 259 -28.20 11.48 -8.97
C GLY A 259 -29.40 10.92 -9.74
N GLU A 260 -30.45 11.73 -9.82
CA GLU A 260 -31.70 11.41 -10.50
C GLU A 260 -31.48 10.97 -11.96
N ASN A 261 -30.52 11.63 -12.63
CA ASN A 261 -30.19 11.35 -14.03
C ASN A 261 -29.03 10.36 -14.20
N ALA A 262 -28.61 9.70 -13.11
CA ALA A 262 -27.53 8.72 -13.12
C ALA A 262 -26.22 9.24 -13.71
N GLU A 263 -25.86 10.50 -13.43
CA GLU A 263 -24.64 11.08 -13.96
C GLU A 263 -23.43 10.24 -13.53
N TYR A 264 -22.52 9.97 -14.48
CA TYR A 264 -21.31 9.17 -14.28
C TYR A 264 -21.50 7.67 -14.05
N GLU A 265 -22.73 7.12 -14.12
CA GLU A 265 -22.97 5.70 -13.82
C GLU A 265 -22.10 4.74 -14.65
N ASP A 266 -21.98 4.96 -15.96
CA ASP A 266 -21.15 4.11 -16.84
C ASP A 266 -19.67 4.12 -16.43
N MET A 267 -19.16 5.30 -16.03
CA MET A 267 -17.79 5.47 -15.55
C MET A 267 -17.59 4.74 -14.22
N ILE A 268 -18.54 4.91 -13.29
CA ILE A 268 -18.53 4.23 -12.00
C ILE A 268 -18.49 2.72 -12.21
N ARG A 269 -19.44 2.17 -12.98
CA ARG A 269 -19.52 0.72 -13.25
C ARG A 269 -18.25 0.19 -13.90
N SER A 270 -17.63 0.95 -14.80
CA SER A 270 -16.37 0.59 -15.46
C SER A 270 -15.16 0.65 -14.51
N SER A 271 -15.21 1.49 -13.48
CA SER A 271 -14.13 1.65 -12.49
C SER A 271 -14.13 0.59 -11.39
N LEU A 272 -15.26 -0.08 -11.16
CA LEU A 272 -15.40 -1.10 -10.12
C LEU A 272 -14.76 -2.42 -10.54
N LYS A 273 -14.10 -3.08 -9.59
CA LYS A 273 -13.51 -4.41 -9.80
C LYS A 273 -14.60 -5.48 -10.00
N PRO A 274 -14.29 -6.61 -10.68
CA PRO A 274 -15.30 -7.59 -11.10
C PRO A 274 -16.12 -8.27 -9.99
N ASN A 275 -15.58 -8.35 -8.76
CA ASN A 275 -16.28 -8.95 -7.61
C ASN A 275 -17.10 -7.93 -6.80
N ILE A 276 -17.22 -6.69 -7.28
CA ILE A 276 -18.03 -5.64 -6.67
C ILE A 276 -19.36 -5.52 -7.41
N LYS A 277 -20.46 -5.67 -6.68
CA LYS A 277 -21.82 -5.46 -7.17
C LYS A 277 -22.38 -4.16 -6.59
N MET A 278 -22.48 -3.13 -7.43
CA MET A 278 -23.12 -1.88 -7.04
C MET A 278 -24.66 -2.00 -7.06
N VAL A 279 -25.28 -1.54 -5.98
CA VAL A 279 -26.72 -1.33 -5.81
C VAL A 279 -26.93 0.17 -5.60
N ALA A 280 -27.66 0.82 -6.51
CA ALA A 280 -27.83 2.27 -6.50
C ALA A 280 -29.29 2.65 -6.30
N ILE A 281 -29.51 3.67 -5.46
CA ILE A 281 -30.74 4.46 -5.41
C ILE A 281 -30.54 5.72 -6.25
N TYR A 282 -31.50 6.10 -7.08
CA TYR A 282 -31.42 7.32 -7.89
C TYR A 282 -32.14 8.45 -7.17
N LYS A 283 -31.40 9.29 -6.46
CA LYS A 283 -31.93 10.32 -5.54
C LYS A 283 -32.66 11.42 -6.30
N ASN A 284 -33.90 11.72 -5.91
CA ASN A 284 -34.76 12.67 -6.61
C ASN A 284 -34.22 14.10 -6.46
N LYS A 285 -34.28 14.91 -7.52
CA LYS A 285 -33.80 16.31 -7.51
C LYS A 285 -32.37 16.46 -6.96
N SER A 286 -31.51 15.47 -7.21
CA SER A 286 -30.12 15.47 -6.76
C SER A 286 -29.22 15.15 -7.95
N PRO A 287 -28.09 15.85 -8.10
CA PRO A 287 -26.99 15.33 -8.92
C PRO A 287 -26.29 14.17 -8.20
N THR A 288 -25.55 13.34 -8.94
CA THR A 288 -24.49 12.51 -8.34
C THR A 288 -23.47 13.44 -7.66
N ILE A 289 -23.03 13.14 -6.44
CA ILE A 289 -22.10 14.00 -5.71
C ILE A 289 -20.80 14.19 -6.51
N VAL A 290 -20.45 15.44 -6.81
CA VAL A 290 -19.15 15.79 -7.41
C VAL A 290 -18.37 16.71 -6.48
N LYS A 291 -17.10 16.36 -6.25
CA LYS A 291 -16.10 17.22 -5.60
C LYS A 291 -15.03 17.60 -6.61
N ARG A 292 -15.14 18.80 -7.18
CA ARG A 292 -14.15 19.35 -8.12
C ARG A 292 -13.03 20.03 -7.36
N ARG A 293 -11.78 19.69 -7.65
CA ARG A 293 -10.57 20.22 -7.01
C ARG A 293 -9.69 20.86 -8.06
N TYR A 294 -9.36 22.14 -7.87
CA TYR A 294 -8.42 22.85 -8.72
C TYR A 294 -7.04 22.80 -8.09
N VAL A 295 -6.08 22.22 -8.80
CA VAL A 295 -4.73 21.93 -8.29
C VAL A 295 -3.71 22.62 -9.17
N GLU A 296 -2.75 23.30 -8.57
CA GLU A 296 -1.62 23.86 -9.29
C GLU A 296 -0.69 22.73 -9.76
N GLU A 297 -0.35 22.70 -11.06
CA GLU A 297 0.31 21.55 -11.70
C GLU A 297 1.74 21.30 -11.17
N TYR A 298 2.53 22.34 -10.94
CA TYR A 298 3.95 22.19 -10.60
C TYR A 298 4.17 21.77 -9.14
N LEU A 299 3.59 22.51 -8.19
CA LEU A 299 3.69 22.28 -6.75
C LEU A 299 2.65 21.28 -6.23
N ARG A 300 1.70 20.87 -7.07
CA ARG A 300 0.56 20.01 -6.69
C ARG A 300 -0.27 20.56 -5.54
N GLN A 301 -0.29 21.89 -5.38
CA GLN A 301 -1.02 22.56 -4.31
C GLN A 301 -2.51 22.71 -4.68
N LYS A 302 -3.41 22.28 -3.80
CA LYS A 302 -4.86 22.51 -3.95
C LYS A 302 -5.16 24.00 -3.76
N LEU A 303 -5.78 24.61 -4.77
CA LEU A 303 -6.16 26.02 -4.79
C LEU A 303 -7.52 26.22 -4.11
N PHE A 304 -8.55 25.53 -4.60
CA PHE A 304 -9.90 25.53 -4.04
C PHE A 304 -10.69 24.31 -4.53
N GLU A 305 -11.85 24.07 -3.92
CA GLU A 305 -12.79 23.01 -4.31
C GLU A 305 -14.21 23.53 -4.46
N VAL A 306 -14.99 22.87 -5.34
CA VAL A 306 -16.40 23.17 -5.61
C VAL A 306 -17.21 21.88 -5.49
N TYR A 307 -18.32 21.96 -4.77
CA TYR A 307 -19.21 20.81 -4.54
C TYR A 307 -20.45 20.96 -5.42
N GLU A 308 -20.82 19.90 -6.13
CA GLU A 308 -22.13 19.76 -6.77
C GLU A 308 -22.86 18.66 -6.02
N ILE A 309 -23.73 19.05 -5.08
CA ILE A 309 -24.41 18.14 -4.16
C ILE A 309 -25.82 18.61 -3.85
N ASN A 310 -26.66 17.66 -3.45
CA ASN A 310 -27.84 17.87 -2.63
C ASN A 310 -27.62 17.01 -1.37
N ASP A 311 -27.54 17.63 -0.20
CA ASP A 311 -27.27 17.01 1.10
C ASP A 311 -28.54 16.76 1.94
N ASP A 312 -29.74 17.00 1.39
CA ASP A 312 -30.99 16.60 2.01
C ASP A 312 -31.09 15.07 2.15
N TYR A 313 -31.91 14.58 3.06
CA TYR A 313 -32.21 13.15 3.14
C TYR A 313 -32.98 12.66 1.90
N LEU A 314 -32.94 11.35 1.67
CA LEU A 314 -33.84 10.67 0.75
C LEU A 314 -35.31 10.96 1.11
N ASP A 315 -36.19 11.01 0.12
CA ASP A 315 -37.63 11.10 0.37
C ASP A 315 -38.20 9.77 0.87
N ASP A 316 -39.45 9.79 1.34
CA ASP A 316 -40.10 8.61 1.96
C ASP A 316 -40.07 7.36 1.06
N SER A 317 -40.32 7.52 -0.24
CA SER A 317 -40.32 6.39 -1.20
C SER A 317 -38.93 5.81 -1.41
N GLN A 318 -37.92 6.68 -1.41
CA GLN A 318 -36.51 6.29 -1.56
C GLN A 318 -35.96 5.66 -0.28
N ASN A 319 -36.44 6.12 0.89
CA ASN A 319 -36.15 5.49 2.17
C ASN A 319 -36.77 4.10 2.29
N GLU A 320 -38.02 3.90 1.86
CA GLU A 320 -38.63 2.56 1.82
C GLU A 320 -37.78 1.61 0.96
N LEU A 321 -37.36 2.05 -0.23
CA LEU A 321 -36.47 1.28 -1.09
C LEU A 321 -35.10 0.97 -0.44
N LEU A 322 -34.52 1.95 0.28
CA LEU A 322 -33.29 1.74 1.04
C LEU A 322 -33.46 0.68 2.12
N GLN A 323 -34.59 0.70 2.83
CA GLN A 323 -34.90 -0.31 3.84
C GLN A 323 -35.06 -1.70 3.23
N ASP A 324 -35.70 -1.84 2.07
CA ASP A 324 -35.81 -3.12 1.37
C ASP A 324 -34.43 -3.69 1.00
N TYR A 325 -33.52 -2.82 0.52
CA TYR A 325 -32.14 -3.21 0.27
C TYR A 325 -31.42 -3.63 1.55
N PHE A 326 -31.58 -2.93 2.67
CA PHE A 326 -30.98 -3.33 3.93
C PHE A 326 -31.45 -4.71 4.39
N HIS A 327 -32.76 -4.98 4.38
CA HIS A 327 -33.30 -6.28 4.81
C HIS A 327 -32.74 -7.45 3.98
N SER A 328 -32.56 -7.24 2.67
CA SER A 328 -31.98 -8.24 1.77
C SER A 328 -30.46 -8.38 1.94
N LEU A 329 -29.73 -7.27 2.00
CA LEU A 329 -28.28 -7.28 1.98
C LEU A 329 -27.66 -7.64 3.33
N LEU A 330 -28.17 -7.10 4.45
CA LEU A 330 -27.57 -7.31 5.78
C LEU A 330 -27.57 -8.79 6.19
N ALA A 331 -28.64 -9.52 5.87
CA ALA A 331 -28.73 -10.95 6.16
C ALA A 331 -27.70 -11.80 5.38
N ASN A 332 -27.31 -11.35 4.18
CA ASN A 332 -26.48 -12.11 3.23
C ASN A 332 -24.99 -11.79 3.29
N HIS A 333 -24.59 -10.79 4.08
CA HIS A 333 -23.20 -10.39 4.25
C HIS A 333 -22.71 -10.67 5.66
N ASP A 334 -21.40 -10.84 5.81
CA ASP A 334 -20.74 -11.17 7.07
C ASP A 334 -20.32 -9.90 7.81
N LEU A 335 -19.78 -8.95 7.05
CA LEU A 335 -19.25 -7.68 7.52
C LEU A 335 -19.97 -6.54 6.79
N THR A 336 -20.54 -5.59 7.53
CA THR A 336 -21.11 -4.34 7.00
C THR A 336 -20.19 -3.17 7.33
N ILE A 337 -19.69 -2.48 6.32
CA ILE A 337 -18.82 -1.31 6.42
C ILE A 337 -19.61 -0.07 6.00
N VAL A 338 -19.81 0.86 6.91
CA VAL A 338 -20.54 2.11 6.68
C VAL A 338 -19.54 3.27 6.65
N ALA A 339 -19.38 3.86 5.47
CA ALA A 339 -18.63 5.10 5.29
C ALA A 339 -19.63 6.25 5.09
N ASP A 340 -19.89 6.97 6.17
CA ASP A 340 -20.90 8.00 6.26
C ASP A 340 -20.26 9.36 6.05
N TYR A 341 -20.46 9.91 4.85
CA TYR A 341 -19.92 11.23 4.49
C TYR A 341 -20.85 12.38 4.90
N GLY A 342 -22.06 12.06 5.39
CA GLY A 342 -23.04 13.04 5.83
C GLY A 342 -23.63 13.86 4.69
N HIS A 343 -23.98 13.18 3.58
CA HIS A 343 -24.59 13.79 2.39
C HIS A 343 -26.00 13.23 2.12
N GLY A 344 -26.70 12.81 3.17
CA GLY A 344 -28.14 12.55 3.12
C GLY A 344 -28.58 11.13 2.77
N LEU A 345 -27.64 10.16 2.68
CA LEU A 345 -28.02 8.74 2.48
C LEU A 345 -28.56 8.09 3.76
N LEU A 346 -27.98 8.42 4.91
CA LEU A 346 -28.20 7.69 6.16
C LEU A 346 -28.90 8.57 7.21
N ASP A 347 -30.22 8.40 7.30
CA ASP A 347 -31.06 9.00 8.32
C ASP A 347 -31.07 8.17 9.63
N GLU A 348 -31.82 8.63 10.63
CA GLU A 348 -31.93 7.95 11.92
C GLU A 348 -32.50 6.53 11.80
N ASN A 349 -33.47 6.32 10.90
CA ASN A 349 -34.06 5.00 10.67
C ASN A 349 -33.04 4.03 10.03
N SER A 350 -32.26 4.52 9.06
CA SER A 350 -31.17 3.76 8.45
C SER A 350 -30.12 3.34 9.47
N ILE A 351 -29.68 4.26 10.33
CA ILE A 351 -28.73 3.97 11.41
C ILE A 351 -29.31 2.92 12.36
N LYS A 352 -30.59 3.03 12.72
CA LYS A 352 -31.27 2.05 13.57
C LYS A 352 -31.34 0.67 12.91
N THR A 353 -31.62 0.57 11.62
CA THR A 353 -31.62 -0.70 10.89
C THR A 353 -30.23 -1.32 10.87
N LEU A 354 -29.20 -0.53 10.51
CA LEU A 354 -27.81 -0.98 10.47
C LEU A 354 -27.33 -1.51 11.83
N THR A 355 -27.57 -0.76 12.91
CA THR A 355 -27.15 -1.13 14.27
C THR A 355 -27.85 -2.37 14.83
N ASN A 356 -29.08 -2.64 14.40
CA ASN A 356 -29.87 -3.78 14.89
C ASN A 356 -29.72 -5.05 14.04
N GLN A 357 -29.48 -4.92 12.72
CA GLN A 357 -29.54 -6.05 11.79
C GLN A 357 -28.19 -6.48 11.22
N ALA A 358 -27.16 -5.63 11.24
CA ALA A 358 -25.84 -6.03 10.78
C ALA A 358 -25.24 -7.09 11.70
N LYS A 359 -24.70 -8.18 11.12
CA LYS A 359 -23.98 -9.22 11.88
C LYS A 359 -22.69 -8.69 12.53
N PHE A 360 -22.02 -7.81 11.81
CA PHE A 360 -20.90 -7.01 12.27
C PHE A 360 -20.97 -5.64 11.60
N LEU A 361 -20.90 -4.57 12.39
CA LEU A 361 -21.00 -3.20 11.92
C LEU A 361 -19.69 -2.44 12.15
N ALA A 362 -19.03 -2.06 11.06
CA ALA A 362 -17.91 -1.13 11.05
C ALA A 362 -18.38 0.25 10.58
N VAL A 363 -18.05 1.32 11.31
CA VAL A 363 -18.52 2.69 11.01
C VAL A 363 -17.37 3.69 10.93
N ASN A 364 -17.41 4.53 9.92
CA ASN A 364 -16.62 5.75 9.78
C ASN A 364 -17.56 6.90 9.47
N THR A 365 -17.58 7.93 10.32
CA THR A 365 -18.24 9.20 10.01
C THR A 365 -17.18 10.23 9.68
N GLN A 366 -17.35 10.97 8.59
CA GLN A 366 -16.38 11.99 8.17
C GLN A 366 -16.91 13.41 8.37
N ALA A 367 -16.05 14.28 8.89
CA ALA A 367 -16.29 15.72 8.87
C ALA A 367 -15.71 16.32 7.59
N ASN A 368 -16.54 17.03 6.84
CA ASN A 368 -16.12 17.72 5.63
C ASN A 368 -16.73 19.13 5.55
N ALA A 369 -16.32 19.89 4.54
CA ALA A 369 -16.78 21.27 4.37
C ALA A 369 -18.31 21.36 4.13
N GLY A 370 -18.92 20.34 3.52
CA GLY A 370 -20.35 20.30 3.25
C GLY A 370 -21.18 20.14 4.53
N ASN A 371 -20.77 19.25 5.43
CA ASN A 371 -21.53 18.97 6.64
C ASN A 371 -21.14 19.82 7.87
N ASN A 372 -20.15 20.71 7.77
CA ASN A 372 -19.72 21.63 8.83
C ASN A 372 -19.44 20.97 10.21
N GLY A 373 -19.12 19.67 10.23
CA GLY A 373 -18.90 18.92 11.47
C GLY A 373 -20.19 18.51 12.20
N PHE A 374 -21.34 18.51 11.53
CA PHE A 374 -22.61 17.97 12.05
C PHE A 374 -22.74 16.45 11.88
N ASN A 375 -21.83 15.81 11.14
CA ASN A 375 -21.80 14.36 10.96
C ASN A 375 -20.88 13.68 11.99
N CYS A 376 -21.33 13.60 13.24
CA CYS A 376 -20.56 13.01 14.34
C CYS A 376 -20.86 11.52 14.51
N ILE A 377 -19.85 10.77 14.95
CA ILE A 377 -19.97 9.33 15.25
C ILE A 377 -21.01 9.03 16.32
N SER A 378 -21.28 9.98 17.24
CA SER A 378 -22.26 9.82 18.32
C SER A 378 -23.68 9.54 17.86
N LYS A 379 -24.02 9.73 16.58
CA LYS A 379 -25.31 9.33 16.01
C LYS A 379 -25.49 7.82 15.92
N TYR A 380 -24.40 7.05 15.94
CA TYR A 380 -24.43 5.59 16.02
C TYR A 380 -24.39 5.18 17.50
N PRO A 381 -25.43 4.56 18.07
CA PRO A 381 -25.38 4.13 19.48
C PRO A 381 -24.46 2.94 19.72
N LYS A 382 -24.21 2.14 18.67
CA LYS A 382 -23.47 0.87 18.71
C LYS A 382 -22.69 0.66 17.42
N ALA A 383 -21.52 0.05 17.51
CA ALA A 383 -20.73 -0.46 16.39
C ALA A 383 -19.68 -1.47 16.89
N ASP A 384 -19.37 -2.49 16.09
CA ASP A 384 -18.32 -3.46 16.42
C ASP A 384 -16.93 -2.92 16.10
N PHE A 385 -16.84 -2.03 15.11
CA PHE A 385 -15.63 -1.28 14.82
C PHE A 385 -15.95 0.17 14.47
N VAL A 386 -15.21 1.11 15.05
CA VAL A 386 -15.25 2.52 14.69
C VAL A 386 -13.88 2.95 14.23
N SER A 387 -13.78 3.61 13.08
CA SER A 387 -12.56 4.28 12.66
C SER A 387 -12.89 5.72 12.32
N ILE A 388 -12.29 6.68 12.99
CA ILE A 388 -12.46 8.11 12.69
C ILE A 388 -11.12 8.84 12.81
N ALA A 389 -10.97 10.03 12.25
CA ALA A 389 -9.77 10.83 12.50
C ALA A 389 -9.91 11.68 13.76
N THR A 390 -8.77 12.18 14.23
CA THR A 390 -8.70 13.06 15.40
C THR A 390 -9.62 14.27 15.28
N ARG A 391 -9.82 14.81 14.08
CA ARG A 391 -10.70 15.97 13.88
C ARG A 391 -12.17 15.61 14.12
N GLU A 392 -12.65 14.45 13.65
CA GLU A 392 -14.03 14.04 13.94
C GLU A 392 -14.23 13.77 15.43
N LEU A 393 -13.26 13.13 16.10
CA LEU A 393 -13.30 12.92 17.54
C LEU A 393 -13.38 14.26 18.31
N GLN A 394 -12.57 15.24 17.90
CA GLN A 394 -12.58 16.57 18.49
C GLN A 394 -13.89 17.32 18.24
N LEU A 395 -14.50 17.16 17.06
CA LEU A 395 -15.80 17.76 16.74
C LEU A 395 -16.94 17.12 17.54
N ASN A 396 -16.83 15.83 17.84
CA ASN A 396 -17.76 15.10 18.69
C ASN A 396 -17.82 15.70 20.11
N TYR A 397 -16.66 15.95 20.74
CA TYR A 397 -16.62 16.45 22.12
C TYR A 397 -16.52 17.95 22.27
N ARG A 398 -15.99 18.65 21.27
CA ARG A 398 -15.77 20.11 21.27
C ARG A 398 -14.91 20.57 22.47
N GLN A 399 -13.98 19.73 22.91
CA GLN A 399 -13.10 19.97 24.06
C GLN A 399 -11.63 20.02 23.63
N LYS A 400 -11.10 21.24 23.50
CA LYS A 400 -9.75 21.51 22.94
C LYS A 400 -8.60 20.90 23.75
N HIS A 401 -8.76 20.78 25.06
CA HIS A 401 -7.67 20.39 25.96
C HIS A 401 -7.65 18.90 26.33
N LEU A 402 -8.65 18.11 25.89
CA LEU A 402 -8.58 16.67 26.08
C LEU A 402 -7.66 16.05 25.03
N SER A 403 -6.77 15.17 25.49
CA SER A 403 -5.93 14.36 24.61
C SER A 403 -6.75 13.33 23.83
N VAL A 404 -6.17 12.81 22.75
CA VAL A 404 -6.82 11.75 21.95
C VAL A 404 -7.12 10.50 22.78
N PRO A 405 -6.21 9.97 23.62
CA PRO A 405 -6.51 8.84 24.50
C PRO A 405 -7.67 9.09 25.47
N GLU A 406 -7.75 10.27 26.08
CA GLU A 406 -8.86 10.62 26.99
C GLU A 406 -10.20 10.67 26.26
N GLN A 407 -10.24 11.29 25.06
CA GLN A 407 -11.46 11.34 24.24
C GLN A 407 -11.86 9.96 23.72
N LEU A 408 -10.89 9.12 23.35
CA LEU A 408 -11.11 7.73 22.93
C LEU A 408 -11.70 6.90 24.08
N GLN A 409 -11.13 7.00 25.27
CA GLN A 409 -11.65 6.33 26.47
C GLN A 409 -13.10 6.76 26.76
N LYS A 410 -13.37 8.07 26.70
CA LYS A 410 -14.72 8.61 26.88
C LYS A 410 -15.69 8.07 25.82
N LEU A 411 -15.25 7.97 24.56
CA LEU A 411 -16.09 7.47 23.47
C LEU A 411 -16.51 6.02 23.68
N MET A 412 -15.61 5.19 24.20
CA MET A 412 -15.91 3.79 24.54
C MET A 412 -16.76 3.64 25.81
N GLN A 413 -16.78 4.64 26.69
CA GLN A 413 -17.62 4.63 27.90
C GLN A 413 -19.05 5.08 27.61
N GLU A 414 -19.23 6.00 26.67
CA GLU A 414 -20.52 6.60 26.34
C GLU A 414 -21.32 5.81 25.29
N HIS A 415 -20.67 4.93 24.55
CA HIS A 415 -21.27 4.16 23.44
C HIS A 415 -20.94 2.67 23.52
N ASP A 416 -21.79 1.83 22.91
CA ASP A 416 -21.54 0.39 22.80
C ASP A 416 -20.59 0.10 21.63
N TYR A 417 -19.33 0.48 21.80
CA TYR A 417 -18.27 0.28 20.80
C TYR A 417 -17.28 -0.79 21.25
N HIS A 418 -17.17 -1.87 20.48
CA HIS A 418 -16.25 -2.98 20.80
C HIS A 418 -14.80 -2.67 20.47
N ASN A 419 -14.54 -1.97 19.36
CA ASN A 419 -13.20 -1.61 18.94
C ASN A 419 -13.20 -0.24 18.25
N VAL A 420 -12.31 0.66 18.68
CA VAL A 420 -12.25 2.02 18.16
C VAL A 420 -10.81 2.35 17.76
N MET A 421 -10.64 2.81 16.53
CA MET A 421 -9.40 3.34 15.99
C MET A 421 -9.53 4.83 15.69
N ILE A 422 -8.57 5.61 16.17
CA ILE A 422 -8.44 7.03 15.88
C ILE A 422 -7.19 7.26 15.02
N THR A 423 -7.37 7.74 13.80
CA THR A 423 -6.26 8.12 12.91
C THR A 423 -5.80 9.54 13.23
N CYS A 424 -4.48 9.73 13.35
CA CYS A 424 -3.86 10.98 13.81
C CYS A 424 -2.88 11.58 12.77
N GLY A 425 -3.03 11.21 11.49
CA GLY A 425 -2.16 11.67 10.41
C GLY A 425 -0.70 11.33 10.69
N LYS A 426 0.16 12.36 10.73
CA LYS A 426 1.60 12.18 11.01
C LYS A 426 1.93 11.59 12.39
N ASN A 427 0.98 11.62 13.32
CA ASN A 427 1.17 11.07 14.67
C ASN A 427 0.72 9.59 14.75
N GLY A 428 0.41 8.96 13.61
CA GLY A 428 0.04 7.55 13.54
C GLY A 428 -1.42 7.29 13.91
N VAL A 429 -1.67 6.27 14.72
CA VAL A 429 -3.02 5.85 15.14
C VAL A 429 -3.06 5.45 16.61
N TYR A 430 -4.24 5.59 17.22
CA TYR A 430 -4.59 4.97 18.50
C TYR A 430 -5.67 3.92 18.27
N VAL A 431 -5.58 2.78 18.95
CA VAL A 431 -6.60 1.73 18.92
C VAL A 431 -6.94 1.34 20.34
N ASN A 432 -8.22 1.17 20.63
CA ASN A 432 -8.68 0.64 21.89
C ASN A 432 -9.82 -0.35 21.64
N LYS A 433 -9.63 -1.57 22.14
CA LYS A 433 -10.57 -2.68 22.06
C LYS A 433 -11.10 -2.97 23.46
N GLN A 434 -12.40 -3.23 23.56
CA GLN A 434 -13.07 -3.39 24.84
C GLN A 434 -12.41 -4.52 25.65
N GLY A 435 -12.04 -4.21 26.90
CA GLY A 435 -11.32 -5.13 27.78
C GLY A 435 -9.79 -5.14 27.61
N GLU A 436 -9.25 -4.40 26.63
CA GLU A 436 -7.82 -4.20 26.42
C GLU A 436 -7.39 -2.78 26.85
N SER A 437 -6.09 -2.56 26.99
CA SER A 437 -5.54 -1.21 27.14
C SER A 437 -5.37 -0.58 25.77
N ALA A 438 -5.61 0.74 25.66
CA ALA A 438 -5.36 1.45 24.42
C ALA A 438 -3.89 1.33 23.99
N CYS A 439 -3.66 1.07 22.71
CA CYS A 439 -2.34 1.04 22.11
C CYS A 439 -2.20 2.12 21.04
N SER A 440 -0.97 2.41 20.64
CA SER A 440 -0.66 3.36 19.58
C SER A 440 0.41 2.83 18.66
N ALA A 441 0.35 3.23 17.39
CA ALA A 441 1.40 2.95 16.41
C ALA A 441 1.78 4.24 15.69
N PRO A 442 3.07 4.58 15.54
CA PRO A 442 3.52 5.79 14.86
C PRO A 442 3.30 5.68 13.34
N ALA A 443 3.32 6.83 12.65
CA ALA A 443 3.20 6.85 11.19
C ALA A 443 4.48 6.34 10.51
N PHE A 444 4.35 5.47 9.50
CA PHE A 444 5.47 4.89 8.75
C PHE A 444 5.81 5.65 7.45
N VAL A 445 5.47 6.94 7.35
CA VAL A 445 5.69 7.71 6.11
C VAL A 445 6.41 9.02 6.38
N ASN A 446 7.40 9.33 5.53
CA ASN A 446 8.16 10.58 5.58
C ASN A 446 7.67 11.62 4.57
N THR A 447 7.08 11.19 3.46
CA THR A 447 6.62 12.04 2.36
C THR A 447 5.17 11.72 2.02
N VAL A 448 4.34 12.75 1.90
CA VAL A 448 2.90 12.65 1.58
C VAL A 448 2.67 13.26 0.21
N VAL A 449 2.10 12.48 -0.71
CA VAL A 449 1.74 12.94 -2.07
C VAL A 449 0.34 13.52 -2.07
N ASP A 450 -0.65 12.73 -1.64
CA ASP A 450 -2.02 13.17 -1.42
C ASP A 450 -2.61 12.45 -0.20
N ARG A 451 -3.55 13.07 0.51
CA ARG A 451 -4.23 12.48 1.67
C ARG A 451 -5.65 12.02 1.36
N VAL A 452 -6.18 12.38 0.19
CA VAL A 452 -7.55 12.02 -0.21
C VAL A 452 -7.63 10.50 -0.37
N GLY A 453 -8.69 9.89 0.18
CA GLY A 453 -8.92 8.43 0.10
C GLY A 453 -8.07 7.60 1.07
N ALA A 454 -6.99 8.13 1.65
CA ALA A 454 -6.13 7.36 2.56
C ALA A 454 -6.88 6.88 3.81
N GLY A 455 -7.79 7.69 4.36
CA GLY A 455 -8.65 7.30 5.47
C GLY A 455 -9.60 6.15 5.12
N ASP A 456 -10.14 6.13 3.89
CA ASP A 456 -11.04 5.09 3.41
C ASP A 456 -10.30 3.75 3.27
N ALA A 457 -9.06 3.77 2.75
CA ALA A 457 -8.21 2.59 2.66
C ALA A 457 -7.87 2.00 4.04
N VAL A 458 -7.46 2.87 4.98
CA VAL A 458 -7.15 2.50 6.36
C VAL A 458 -8.38 1.90 7.04
N PHE A 459 -9.55 2.53 6.88
CA PHE A 459 -10.80 2.04 7.44
C PHE A 459 -11.19 0.67 6.85
N ALA A 460 -11.15 0.52 5.52
CA ALA A 460 -11.50 -0.71 4.82
C ALA A 460 -10.73 -1.92 5.36
N LEU A 461 -9.39 -1.82 5.41
CA LEU A 461 -8.58 -2.96 5.82
C LEU A 461 -8.60 -3.16 7.33
N SER A 462 -8.61 -2.10 8.14
CA SER A 462 -8.70 -2.25 9.60
C SER A 462 -10.02 -2.88 10.04
N ALA A 463 -11.11 -2.63 9.31
CA ALA A 463 -12.41 -3.30 9.54
C ALA A 463 -12.33 -4.82 9.35
N ILE A 464 -11.60 -5.30 8.34
CA ILE A 464 -11.35 -6.74 8.14
C ILE A 464 -10.61 -7.34 9.35
N TYR A 465 -9.55 -6.69 9.82
CA TYR A 465 -8.78 -7.19 10.97
C TYR A 465 -9.61 -7.17 12.26
N SER A 466 -10.44 -6.14 12.45
CA SER A 466 -11.38 -6.08 13.57
C SER A 466 -12.42 -7.20 13.50
N TYR A 467 -13.01 -7.44 12.33
CA TYR A 467 -13.97 -8.54 12.11
C TYR A 467 -13.36 -9.92 12.42
N LEU A 468 -12.11 -10.13 12.03
CA LEU A 468 -11.36 -11.36 12.30
C LEU A 468 -10.75 -11.40 13.72
N ASN A 469 -11.14 -10.46 14.59
CA ASN A 469 -10.74 -10.37 15.98
C ASN A 469 -9.21 -10.35 16.20
N ALA A 470 -8.47 -9.67 15.31
CA ALA A 470 -7.05 -9.44 15.51
C ALA A 470 -6.77 -8.58 16.76
N ASP A 471 -5.56 -8.67 17.28
CA ASP A 471 -5.09 -7.86 18.41
C ASP A 471 -5.06 -6.36 18.05
N SER A 472 -5.34 -5.51 19.04
CA SER A 472 -5.36 -4.05 18.88
C SER A 472 -4.04 -3.50 18.30
N GLU A 473 -2.89 -4.03 18.72
CA GLU A 473 -1.58 -3.66 18.18
C GLU A 473 -1.41 -4.05 16.70
N ILE A 474 -1.97 -5.20 16.26
CA ILE A 474 -1.95 -5.62 14.86
C ILE A 474 -2.82 -4.68 14.02
N ILE A 475 -4.01 -4.32 14.51
CA ILE A 475 -4.90 -3.37 13.84
C ILE A 475 -4.20 -2.01 13.69
N ALA A 476 -3.57 -1.51 14.76
CA ALA A 476 -2.83 -0.25 14.75
C ALA A 476 -1.64 -0.27 13.77
N PHE A 477 -0.88 -1.37 13.75
CA PHE A 477 0.23 -1.56 12.83
C PHE A 477 -0.25 -1.55 11.37
N VAL A 478 -1.21 -2.42 11.02
CA VAL A 478 -1.69 -2.54 9.64
C VAL A 478 -2.34 -1.25 9.18
N GLY A 479 -3.13 -0.59 10.02
CA GLY A 479 -3.71 0.72 9.72
C GLY A 479 -2.64 1.74 9.29
N ASN A 480 -1.50 1.79 9.98
CA ASN A 480 -0.40 2.68 9.57
C ASN A 480 0.32 2.25 8.29
N VAL A 481 0.52 0.94 8.06
CA VAL A 481 1.14 0.47 6.80
C VAL A 481 0.25 0.82 5.61
N VAL A 482 -1.06 0.59 5.75
CA VAL A 482 -2.04 0.92 4.71
C VAL A 482 -2.11 2.42 4.47
N GLY A 483 -2.11 3.23 5.54
CA GLY A 483 -2.05 4.68 5.44
C GLY A 483 -0.79 5.17 4.72
N ALA A 484 0.37 4.57 5.01
CA ALA A 484 1.63 4.91 4.36
C ALA A 484 1.66 4.57 2.86
N GLU A 485 1.03 3.48 2.43
CA GLU A 485 0.86 3.20 0.99
C GLU A 485 -0.14 4.14 0.34
N ALA A 486 -1.29 4.35 0.99
CA ALA A 486 -2.38 5.13 0.40
C ALA A 486 -2.01 6.61 0.20
N VAL A 487 -1.25 7.21 1.11
CA VAL A 487 -0.81 8.62 0.97
C VAL A 487 0.22 8.85 -0.15
N GLY A 488 0.76 7.78 -0.74
CA GLY A 488 1.62 7.83 -1.92
C GLY A 488 0.85 7.87 -3.25
N ILE A 489 -0.47 7.70 -3.21
CA ILE A 489 -1.35 7.61 -4.39
C ILE A 489 -2.09 8.95 -4.55
N ILE A 490 -2.19 9.46 -5.78
CA ILE A 490 -2.96 10.67 -6.07
C ILE A 490 -4.44 10.30 -6.22
N GLY A 491 -5.31 10.91 -5.41
CA GLY A 491 -6.74 10.59 -5.40
C GLY A 491 -6.99 9.08 -5.30
N ASN A 492 -7.83 8.55 -6.18
CA ASN A 492 -8.13 7.11 -6.26
C ASN A 492 -7.59 6.50 -7.57
N GLU A 493 -6.40 6.92 -8.01
CA GLU A 493 -5.77 6.42 -9.25
C GLU A 493 -5.39 4.94 -9.19
N SER A 494 -5.06 4.45 -7.98
CA SER A 494 -4.85 3.04 -7.71
C SER A 494 -5.34 2.68 -6.32
N TYR A 495 -5.50 1.39 -6.06
CA TYR A 495 -6.04 0.88 -4.80
C TYR A 495 -5.01 -0.04 -4.15
N ILE A 496 -5.03 -0.13 -2.83
CA ILE A 496 -4.19 -1.06 -2.08
C ILE A 496 -4.43 -2.50 -2.57
N GLU A 497 -3.36 -3.15 -3.02
CA GLU A 497 -3.37 -4.55 -3.48
C GLU A 497 -2.75 -5.45 -2.41
N LYS A 498 -3.28 -6.66 -2.28
CA LYS A 498 -2.88 -7.61 -1.24
C LYS A 498 -1.41 -7.98 -1.33
N VAL A 499 -0.91 -8.24 -2.54
CA VAL A 499 0.48 -8.63 -2.75
C VAL A 499 1.43 -7.47 -2.43
N SER A 500 1.07 -6.24 -2.79
CA SER A 500 1.84 -5.04 -2.46
C SER A 500 1.93 -4.86 -0.95
N LEU A 501 0.77 -4.87 -0.28
CA LEU A 501 0.68 -4.70 1.17
C LEU A 501 1.48 -5.76 1.94
N MET A 502 1.34 -7.04 1.55
CA MET A 502 2.09 -8.12 2.19
C MET A 502 3.61 -7.95 2.01
N LYS A 503 4.07 -7.47 0.86
CA LYS A 503 5.51 -7.19 0.65
C LYS A 503 5.99 -6.03 1.51
N HIS A 504 5.20 -4.98 1.65
CA HIS A 504 5.54 -3.84 2.49
C HIS A 504 5.60 -4.23 3.97
N ILE A 505 4.61 -4.97 4.48
CA ILE A 505 4.64 -5.55 5.83
C ILE A 505 5.90 -6.40 6.03
N SER A 506 6.21 -7.29 5.06
CA SER A 506 7.41 -8.13 5.12
C SER A 506 8.71 -7.31 5.12
N HIS A 507 8.70 -6.12 4.53
CA HIS A 507 9.86 -5.24 4.51
C HIS A 507 10.06 -4.52 5.84
N LEU A 508 8.99 -4.05 6.47
CA LEU A 508 9.02 -3.39 7.78
C LEU A 508 9.41 -4.34 8.92
N LEU A 509 9.09 -5.64 8.78
CA LEU A 509 9.38 -6.67 9.78
C LEU A 509 10.66 -7.46 9.54
N LYS A 510 11.50 -7.03 8.58
CA LYS A 510 12.86 -7.56 8.34
C LYS A 510 13.90 -6.68 9.00
#